data_AF-T1I853-F1
#
_entry.id   AF-T1I853-F1
#
_cell.length_a   1.000
_cell.length_b   1.000
_cell.length_c   1.000
_cell.angle_alpha   90.00
_cell.angle_beta   90.00
_cell.angle_gamma   90.00
#
_symmetry.space_group_name_H-M   'P 1'
#
loop_
_entity.id
_entity.type
_entity.pdbx_description
1 polymer ?
#
loop_
_entity_poly.entity_id
_entity_poly.type
_entity_poly.pdbx_seq_one_letter_code
_entity_poly.pdbx_strand_id
1 'polypeptide(L)'
;MSQRGLEALLRPKSIAVLGASEKPWRAGFLMMQNLLGGHFTGPILPVTPKYRAVCGVLAYPDVASLPITPDLAVLCTHASRNLLLLKALGQRGCKTAIILSSPPAQAEALKACASRYAMRLLGPNSLGILAPWQGFNASFSPVPIVKDCKGMGLGKRLLSKLIDYTRCHGLKQLNGITMPHNQGMVALAKKLGFTVNVQLDEGIVTLVLPLNTQNVA
;
A
#
# COMPACT_ATOMS: atom_id res chain seq x y z
N MET A 1 16.07 -4.06 9.47
CA MET A 1 15.45 -4.62 8.24
C MET A 1 16.02 -3.95 6.99
N SER A 2 16.39 -4.66 5.90
CA SER A 2 17.04 -4.01 4.75
C SER A 2 16.08 -3.23 3.82
N GLN A 3 16.52 -2.04 3.38
CA GLN A 3 15.79 -1.07 2.53
C GLN A 3 15.37 -1.60 1.15
N ARG A 4 16.02 -2.65 0.63
CA ARG A 4 15.83 -3.14 -0.76
C ARG A 4 14.43 -3.69 -1.05
N GLY A 5 13.64 -4.02 -0.02
CA GLY A 5 12.33 -4.66 -0.19
C GLY A 5 11.14 -3.72 -0.45
N LEU A 6 11.27 -2.42 -0.15
CA LEU A 6 10.14 -1.49 -0.21
C LEU A 6 10.03 -0.73 -1.55
N GLU A 7 11.06 -0.80 -2.38
CA GLU A 7 11.10 -0.08 -3.66
C GLU A 7 9.99 -0.53 -4.61
N ALA A 8 9.72 -1.83 -4.71
CA ALA A 8 8.62 -2.35 -5.52
C ALA A 8 7.23 -1.91 -5.03
N LEU A 9 7.07 -1.57 -3.73
CA LEU A 9 5.84 -1.00 -3.21
C LEU A 9 5.68 0.49 -3.57
N LEU A 10 6.78 1.26 -3.52
CA LEU A 10 6.76 2.72 -3.65
C LEU A 10 7.05 3.23 -5.07
N ARG A 11 7.67 2.40 -5.91
CA ARG A 11 8.10 2.68 -7.29
C ARG A 11 7.94 1.44 -8.20
N PRO A 12 6.76 0.80 -8.25
CA PRO A 12 6.53 -0.31 -9.17
C PRO A 12 6.64 0.16 -10.62
N LYS A 13 7.23 -0.66 -11.49
CA LYS A 13 7.20 -0.47 -12.96
C LYS A 13 6.03 -1.20 -13.59
N SER A 14 5.35 -2.07 -12.85
CA SER A 14 4.18 -2.83 -13.31
C SER A 14 3.29 -3.22 -12.13
N ILE A 15 1.97 -3.22 -12.34
CA ILE A 15 0.99 -3.50 -11.28
C ILE A 15 -0.02 -4.53 -11.78
N ALA A 16 -0.18 -5.65 -11.08
CA ALA A 16 -1.26 -6.61 -11.35
C ALA A 16 -2.43 -6.43 -10.37
N VAL A 17 -3.66 -6.50 -10.87
CA VAL A 17 -4.89 -6.43 -10.06
C VAL A 17 -5.59 -7.77 -10.10
N LEU A 18 -5.41 -8.58 -9.06
CA LEU A 18 -6.01 -9.90 -8.95
C LEU A 18 -7.43 -9.78 -8.43
N GLY A 19 -8.39 -10.34 -9.15
CA GLY A 19 -9.81 -10.13 -8.88
C GLY A 19 -10.35 -8.83 -9.50
N ALA A 20 -9.69 -8.32 -10.55
CA ALA A 20 -10.22 -7.25 -11.39
C ALA A 20 -11.65 -7.57 -11.87
N SER A 21 -12.50 -6.56 -11.94
CA SER A 21 -13.92 -6.73 -12.25
C SER A 21 -14.54 -5.50 -12.87
N GLU A 22 -15.57 -5.70 -13.69
CA GLU A 22 -16.46 -4.65 -14.22
C GLU A 22 -17.63 -4.28 -13.28
N LYS A 23 -17.66 -4.82 -12.06
CA LYS A 23 -18.79 -4.64 -11.14
C LYS A 23 -18.48 -3.50 -10.18
N PRO A 24 -19.22 -2.37 -10.20
CA PRO A 24 -18.86 -1.16 -9.46
C PRO A 24 -18.62 -1.34 -7.96
N TRP A 25 -19.37 -2.23 -7.32
CA TRP A 25 -19.28 -2.51 -5.89
C TRP A 25 -18.13 -3.44 -5.48
N ARG A 26 -17.33 -3.95 -6.42
CA ARG A 26 -16.21 -4.84 -6.10
C ARG A 26 -14.92 -4.06 -5.98
N ALA A 27 -14.11 -4.40 -4.98
CA ALA A 27 -12.79 -3.80 -4.76
C ALA A 27 -11.91 -3.81 -6.03
N GLY A 28 -11.95 -4.88 -6.82
CA GLY A 28 -11.19 -4.96 -8.06
C GLY A 28 -11.61 -3.96 -9.14
N PHE A 29 -12.88 -3.53 -9.18
CA PHE A 29 -13.31 -2.44 -10.07
C PHE A 29 -12.72 -1.11 -9.60
N LEU A 30 -12.83 -0.82 -8.31
CA LEU A 30 -12.30 0.41 -7.73
C LEU A 30 -10.77 0.50 -7.91
N MET A 31 -10.02 -0.57 -7.69
CA MET A 31 -8.56 -0.56 -7.91
C MET A 31 -8.23 -0.27 -9.38
N MET A 32 -8.98 -0.84 -10.33
CA MET A 32 -8.77 -0.56 -11.75
C MET A 32 -9.06 0.90 -12.08
N GLN A 33 -10.19 1.45 -11.62
CA GLN A 33 -10.53 2.86 -11.79
C GLN A 33 -9.48 3.80 -11.19
N ASN A 34 -9.03 3.50 -9.97
CA ASN A 34 -8.05 4.33 -9.26
C ASN A 34 -6.67 4.30 -9.90
N LEU A 35 -6.22 3.14 -10.40
CA LEU A 35 -4.96 3.03 -11.12
C LEU A 35 -5.01 3.72 -12.48
N LEU A 36 -6.11 3.55 -13.23
CA LEU A 36 -6.28 4.13 -14.57
C LEU A 36 -6.59 5.63 -14.54
N GLY A 37 -7.26 6.12 -13.49
CA GLY A 37 -7.48 7.56 -13.27
C GLY A 37 -6.22 8.30 -12.79
N GLY A 38 -5.14 7.56 -12.53
CA GLY A 38 -3.82 8.12 -12.28
C GLY A 38 -3.05 8.45 -13.57
N HIS A 39 -1.77 8.74 -13.41
CA HIS A 39 -0.80 8.90 -14.49
C HIS A 39 0.33 7.88 -14.33
N PHE A 40 -0.04 6.64 -13.99
CA PHE A 40 0.90 5.54 -13.90
C PHE A 40 1.37 5.17 -15.29
N THR A 41 2.69 5.16 -15.51
CA THR A 41 3.27 4.94 -16.84
C THR A 41 3.63 3.48 -17.11
N GLY A 42 3.51 2.62 -16.11
CA GLY A 42 3.77 1.18 -16.24
C GLY A 42 2.51 0.40 -16.65
N PRO A 43 2.67 -0.85 -17.14
CA PRO A 43 1.54 -1.72 -17.43
C PRO A 43 0.70 -2.02 -16.19
N ILE A 44 -0.61 -1.92 -16.36
CA ILE A 44 -1.63 -2.41 -15.42
C ILE A 44 -2.13 -3.74 -15.97
N LEU A 45 -2.08 -4.78 -15.15
CA LEU A 45 -2.34 -6.17 -15.54
C LEU A 45 -3.57 -6.71 -14.78
N PRO A 46 -4.79 -6.55 -15.31
CA PRO A 46 -5.99 -7.13 -14.70
C PRO A 46 -5.92 -8.66 -14.75
N VAL A 47 -6.14 -9.32 -13.62
CA VAL A 47 -6.16 -10.79 -13.54
C VAL A 47 -7.53 -11.26 -13.06
N THR A 48 -8.25 -11.94 -13.96
CA THR A 48 -9.59 -12.46 -13.72
C THR A 48 -9.95 -13.52 -14.77
N PRO A 49 -10.48 -14.69 -14.39
CA PRO A 49 -10.93 -15.70 -15.35
C PRO A 49 -12.25 -15.36 -16.03
N LYS A 50 -12.96 -14.31 -15.55
CA LYS A 50 -14.34 -14.03 -15.95
C LYS A 50 -14.45 -13.07 -17.14
N TYR A 51 -13.54 -12.12 -17.25
CA TYR A 51 -13.62 -11.04 -18.23
C TYR A 51 -12.43 -11.09 -19.16
N ARG A 52 -12.66 -10.87 -20.46
CA ARG A 52 -11.60 -10.73 -21.45
C ARG A 52 -10.87 -9.38 -21.34
N ALA A 53 -11.57 -8.35 -20.88
CA ALA A 53 -11.03 -7.03 -20.59
C ALA A 53 -11.72 -6.42 -19.37
N VAL A 54 -11.02 -5.55 -18.64
CA VAL A 54 -11.56 -4.77 -17.52
C VAL A 54 -11.16 -3.30 -17.72
N CYS A 55 -12.14 -2.39 -17.73
CA CYS A 55 -11.97 -0.96 -18.01
C CYS A 55 -11.21 -0.71 -19.33
N GLY A 56 -11.49 -1.52 -20.36
CA GLY A 56 -10.83 -1.45 -21.67
C GLY A 56 -9.42 -2.07 -21.72
N VAL A 57 -8.88 -2.56 -20.61
CA VAL A 57 -7.55 -3.18 -20.54
C VAL A 57 -7.67 -4.70 -20.65
N LEU A 58 -6.82 -5.33 -21.49
CA LEU A 58 -6.79 -6.78 -21.67
C LEU A 58 -6.55 -7.49 -20.34
N ALA A 59 -7.42 -8.43 -20.00
CA ALA A 59 -7.36 -9.18 -18.75
C ALA A 59 -6.80 -10.59 -18.98
N TYR A 60 -6.11 -11.11 -17.96
CA TYR A 60 -5.47 -12.42 -17.98
C TYR A 60 -6.22 -13.38 -17.05
N PRO A 61 -6.42 -14.65 -17.43
CA PRO A 61 -7.24 -15.59 -16.65
C PRO A 61 -6.61 -15.94 -15.29
N ASP A 62 -5.27 -15.95 -15.22
CA ASP A 62 -4.50 -16.30 -14.03
C ASP A 62 -3.12 -15.61 -14.02
N VAL A 63 -2.36 -15.85 -12.95
CA VAL A 63 -1.03 -15.29 -12.75
C VAL A 63 0.00 -15.88 -13.73
N ALA A 64 -0.17 -17.13 -14.18
CA ALA A 64 0.76 -17.76 -15.11
C ALA A 64 0.66 -17.17 -16.52
N SER A 65 -0.52 -16.70 -16.89
CA SER A 65 -0.83 -16.11 -18.19
C SER A 65 -0.37 -14.66 -18.35
N LEU A 66 0.12 -14.00 -17.29
CA LEU A 66 0.65 -12.64 -17.40
C LEU A 66 1.82 -12.60 -18.41
N PRO A 67 2.03 -11.49 -19.13
CA PRO A 67 3.11 -11.37 -20.11
C PRO A 67 4.46 -11.02 -19.43
N ILE A 68 4.42 -10.39 -18.26
CA ILE A 68 5.58 -10.00 -17.46
C ILE A 68 5.32 -10.36 -16.00
N THR A 69 6.38 -10.48 -15.20
CA THR A 69 6.25 -10.59 -13.74
C THR A 69 5.90 -9.22 -13.16
N PRO A 70 4.79 -9.07 -12.42
CA PRO A 70 4.45 -7.79 -11.81
C PRO A 70 5.39 -7.46 -10.65
N ASP A 71 5.80 -6.20 -10.57
CA ASP A 71 6.54 -5.69 -9.41
C ASP A 71 5.65 -5.63 -8.17
N LEU A 72 4.39 -5.20 -8.37
CA LEU A 72 3.38 -5.06 -7.35
C LEU A 72 2.10 -5.81 -7.74
N ALA A 73 1.57 -6.62 -6.84
CA ALA A 73 0.28 -7.28 -7.02
C ALA A 73 -0.74 -6.77 -5.98
N VAL A 74 -1.95 -6.45 -6.39
CA VAL A 74 -3.06 -6.06 -5.50
C VAL A 74 -4.11 -7.18 -5.51
N LEU A 75 -4.33 -7.80 -4.35
CA LEU A 75 -5.27 -8.90 -4.20
C LEU A 75 -6.64 -8.36 -3.74
N CYS A 76 -7.59 -8.38 -4.68
CA CYS A 76 -8.99 -7.99 -4.51
C CYS A 76 -9.94 -9.21 -4.56
N THR A 77 -9.42 -10.41 -4.28
CA THR A 77 -10.18 -11.67 -4.33
C THR A 77 -10.78 -12.05 -2.97
N HIS A 78 -11.69 -13.01 -2.97
CA HIS A 78 -12.15 -13.64 -1.74
C HIS A 78 -10.98 -14.29 -0.97
N ALA A 79 -11.00 -14.22 0.36
CA ALA A 79 -9.87 -14.61 1.20
C ALA A 79 -9.44 -16.08 1.05
N SER A 80 -10.36 -16.98 0.68
CA SER A 80 -10.03 -18.37 0.38
C SER A 80 -9.00 -18.53 -0.75
N ARG A 81 -8.85 -17.53 -1.63
CA ARG A 81 -7.90 -17.55 -2.75
C ARG A 81 -6.55 -16.91 -2.43
N ASN A 82 -6.42 -16.20 -1.30
CA ASN A 82 -5.22 -15.40 -1.01
C ASN A 82 -3.95 -16.24 -1.06
N LEU A 83 -3.91 -17.37 -0.35
CA LEU A 83 -2.70 -18.20 -0.26
C LEU A 83 -2.32 -18.83 -1.61
N LEU A 84 -3.31 -19.27 -2.39
CA LEU A 84 -3.08 -19.84 -3.72
C LEU A 84 -2.47 -18.80 -4.66
N LEU A 85 -3.05 -17.60 -4.71
CA LEU A 85 -2.58 -16.52 -5.59
C LEU A 85 -1.22 -16.00 -5.14
N LEU A 86 -0.99 -15.92 -3.82
CA LEU A 86 0.29 -15.51 -3.27
C LEU A 86 1.41 -16.49 -3.63
N LYS A 87 1.14 -17.80 -3.59
CA LYS A 87 2.08 -18.83 -4.06
C LYS A 87 2.40 -18.66 -5.54
N ALA A 88 1.39 -18.48 -6.39
CA ALA A 88 1.58 -18.29 -7.82
C ALA A 88 2.42 -17.04 -8.15
N LEU A 89 2.14 -15.92 -7.44
CA LEU A 89 2.93 -14.69 -7.55
C LEU A 89 4.38 -14.89 -7.11
N GLY A 90 4.59 -15.60 -5.99
CA GLY A 90 5.92 -15.91 -5.47
C GLY A 90 6.74 -16.77 -6.42
N GLN A 91 6.14 -17.81 -7.00
CA GLN A 91 6.76 -18.67 -8.02
C GLN A 91 7.15 -17.89 -9.27
N ARG A 92 6.32 -16.92 -9.67
CA ARG A 92 6.59 -16.04 -10.81
C ARG A 92 7.67 -14.98 -10.50
N GLY A 93 8.05 -14.82 -9.24
CA GLY A 93 9.10 -13.88 -8.80
C GLY A 93 8.59 -12.49 -8.41
N CYS A 94 7.28 -12.29 -8.25
CA CYS A 94 6.71 -11.03 -7.77
C CYS A 94 7.24 -10.72 -6.36
N LYS A 95 7.71 -9.48 -6.15
CA LYS A 95 8.41 -9.09 -4.92
C LYS A 95 7.53 -8.41 -3.89
N THR A 96 6.38 -7.86 -4.29
CA THR A 96 5.49 -7.17 -3.36
C THR A 96 4.03 -7.47 -3.68
N ALA A 97 3.24 -7.74 -2.64
CA ALA A 97 1.80 -7.89 -2.75
C ALA A 97 1.05 -7.07 -1.69
N ILE A 98 -0.08 -6.49 -2.08
CA ILE A 98 -1.05 -5.83 -1.21
C ILE A 98 -2.23 -6.78 -1.03
N ILE A 99 -2.56 -7.12 0.20
CA ILE A 99 -3.72 -7.96 0.51
C ILE A 99 -4.78 -7.08 1.18
N LEU A 100 -5.88 -6.82 0.48
CA LEU A 100 -6.91 -5.91 0.96
C LEU A 100 -7.77 -6.52 2.07
N SER A 101 -7.98 -7.84 2.06
CA SER A 101 -8.78 -8.52 3.08
C SER A 101 -8.30 -9.94 3.35
N SER A 102 -8.25 -10.32 4.63
CA SER A 102 -7.98 -11.69 5.09
C SER A 102 -8.52 -11.93 6.50
N PRO A 103 -9.03 -13.13 6.82
CA PRO A 103 -9.34 -13.51 8.19
C PRO A 103 -8.05 -13.65 9.03
N PRO A 104 -8.12 -13.42 10.36
CA PRO A 104 -6.95 -13.53 11.25
C PRO A 104 -6.27 -14.90 11.19
N ALA A 105 -7.04 -15.99 11.03
CA ALA A 105 -6.53 -17.35 10.94
C ALA A 105 -5.54 -17.59 9.79
N GLN A 106 -5.55 -16.77 8.75
CA GLN A 106 -4.61 -16.88 7.62
C GLN A 106 -3.30 -16.11 7.84
N ALA A 107 -3.16 -15.30 8.90
CA ALA A 107 -2.02 -14.41 9.07
C ALA A 107 -0.68 -15.15 9.03
N GLU A 108 -0.55 -16.23 9.79
CA GLU A 108 0.70 -17.01 9.85
C GLU A 108 0.99 -17.73 8.53
N ALA A 109 -0.02 -18.27 7.86
CA ALA A 109 0.14 -18.90 6.55
C ALA A 109 0.59 -17.90 5.47
N LEU A 110 0.05 -16.68 5.47
CA LEU A 110 0.42 -15.62 4.54
C LEU A 110 1.86 -15.15 4.80
N LYS A 111 2.24 -14.94 6.07
CA LYS A 111 3.62 -14.60 6.46
C LYS A 111 4.61 -15.68 6.05
N ALA A 112 4.31 -16.95 6.35
CA ALA A 112 5.16 -18.08 5.98
C ALA A 112 5.34 -18.17 4.46
N CYS A 113 4.26 -18.00 3.69
CA CYS A 113 4.32 -17.99 2.23
C CYS A 113 5.15 -16.83 1.70
N ALA A 114 4.96 -15.62 2.22
CA ALA A 114 5.74 -14.45 1.82
C ALA A 114 7.23 -14.61 2.11
N SER A 115 7.57 -15.13 3.30
CA SER A 115 8.96 -15.43 3.69
C SER A 115 9.60 -16.43 2.72
N ARG A 116 8.92 -17.52 2.39
CA ARG A 116 9.41 -18.56 1.47
C ARG A 116 9.81 -18.02 0.10
N TYR A 117 9.10 -17.02 -0.42
CA TYR A 117 9.37 -16.43 -1.74
C TYR A 117 10.12 -15.09 -1.68
N ALA A 118 10.61 -14.70 -0.49
CA ALA A 118 11.21 -13.39 -0.24
C ALA A 118 10.33 -12.21 -0.73
N MET A 119 9.01 -12.36 -0.58
CA MET A 119 8.00 -11.38 -0.96
C MET A 119 7.65 -10.49 0.23
N ARG A 120 7.41 -9.21 -0.01
CA ARG A 120 6.88 -8.27 0.98
C ARG A 120 5.37 -8.16 0.87
N LEU A 121 4.69 -8.15 2.02
CA LEU A 121 3.25 -7.95 2.09
C LEU A 121 2.92 -6.60 2.71
N LEU A 122 2.01 -5.85 2.07
CA LEU A 122 1.26 -4.79 2.70
C LEU A 122 -0.14 -5.33 3.06
N GLY A 123 -0.47 -5.28 4.35
CA GLY A 123 -1.67 -5.92 4.89
C GLY A 123 -1.38 -7.28 5.52
N PRO A 124 -2.40 -8.17 5.64
CA PRO A 124 -3.76 -8.04 5.09
C PRO A 124 -4.60 -6.94 5.78
N ASN A 125 -5.83 -6.74 5.31
CA ASN A 125 -6.77 -5.74 5.84
C ASN A 125 -6.22 -4.31 5.73
N SER A 126 -5.55 -4.02 4.62
CA SER A 126 -4.99 -2.71 4.29
C SER A 126 -5.96 -1.90 3.43
N LEU A 127 -5.93 -0.58 3.60
CA LEU A 127 -6.59 0.33 2.67
C LEU A 127 -5.85 0.44 1.32
N GLY A 128 -4.63 -0.11 1.21
CA GLY A 128 -3.76 -0.02 0.04
C GLY A 128 -2.77 1.13 0.14
N ILE A 129 -2.29 1.61 -1.01
CA ILE A 129 -1.26 2.66 -1.08
C ILE A 129 -1.58 3.73 -2.13
N LEU A 130 -1.26 4.97 -1.79
CA LEU A 130 -1.27 6.12 -2.69
C LEU A 130 0.16 6.60 -2.90
N ALA A 131 0.59 6.69 -4.15
CA ALA A 131 1.91 7.24 -4.49
C ALA A 131 1.78 8.33 -5.56
N PRO A 132 1.39 9.57 -5.18
CA PRO A 132 1.22 10.66 -6.13
C PRO A 132 2.45 10.93 -7.01
N TRP A 133 3.65 10.77 -6.44
CA TRP A 133 4.92 10.95 -7.14
C TRP A 133 5.17 9.88 -8.22
N GLN A 134 4.52 8.72 -8.15
CA GLN A 134 4.50 7.70 -9.20
C GLN A 134 3.21 7.74 -10.04
N GLY A 135 2.27 8.63 -9.69
CA GLY A 135 1.02 8.78 -10.40
C GLY A 135 0.02 7.63 -10.24
N PHE A 136 0.12 6.77 -9.21
CA PHE A 136 -0.81 5.64 -9.05
C PHE A 136 -1.50 5.58 -7.68
N ASN A 137 -2.79 5.24 -7.71
CA ASN A 137 -3.63 5.01 -6.55
C ASN A 137 -4.01 3.53 -6.50
N ALA A 138 -3.33 2.74 -5.68
CA ALA A 138 -3.64 1.35 -5.41
C ALA A 138 -4.31 1.22 -4.03
N SER A 139 -5.33 2.03 -3.78
CA SER A 139 -6.01 2.11 -2.48
C SER A 139 -7.52 2.28 -2.61
N PHE A 140 -8.23 2.17 -1.48
CA PHE A 140 -9.67 2.49 -1.37
C PHE A 140 -9.96 4.00 -1.28
N SER A 141 -8.96 4.87 -1.45
CA SER A 141 -9.19 6.31 -1.49
C SER A 141 -10.09 6.67 -2.69
N PRO A 142 -11.21 7.37 -2.46
CA PRO A 142 -12.07 7.88 -3.54
C PRO A 142 -11.49 9.13 -4.21
N VAL A 143 -10.41 9.70 -3.65
CA VAL A 143 -9.82 10.95 -4.13
C VAL A 143 -8.79 10.64 -5.22
N PRO A 144 -8.89 11.28 -6.40
CA PRO A 144 -7.87 11.18 -7.44
C PRO A 144 -6.51 11.67 -6.98
N ILE A 145 -5.46 11.18 -7.65
CA ILE A 145 -4.11 11.65 -7.39
C ILE A 145 -3.88 12.98 -8.08
N VAL A 146 -3.42 13.95 -7.30
CA VAL A 146 -2.91 15.22 -7.80
C VAL A 146 -1.39 15.21 -7.64
N LYS A 147 -0.68 15.42 -8.76
CA LYS A 147 0.77 15.62 -8.76
C LYS A 147 1.07 17.04 -8.25
N ASP A 148 2.28 17.23 -7.72
CA ASP A 148 2.85 18.55 -7.40
C ASP A 148 2.23 19.35 -6.24
N CYS A 149 1.66 18.66 -5.24
CA CYS A 149 1.26 19.33 -3.99
C CYS A 149 2.39 19.51 -2.97
N LYS A 150 3.66 19.31 -3.37
CA LYS A 150 4.81 19.49 -2.47
C LYS A 150 4.94 20.97 -2.08
N GLY A 151 5.33 21.23 -0.84
CA GLY A 151 5.50 22.59 -0.32
C GLY A 151 4.21 23.31 0.07
N MET A 152 3.02 22.82 -0.32
CA MET A 152 1.72 23.46 0.01
C MET A 152 1.25 23.22 1.46
N GLY A 153 2.07 22.61 2.31
CA GLY A 153 1.73 22.35 3.72
C GLY A 153 0.70 21.23 3.93
N LEU A 154 0.30 20.47 2.91
CA LEU A 154 -0.67 19.37 3.04
C LEU A 154 -0.25 18.33 4.07
N GLY A 155 1.03 17.93 4.07
CA GLY A 155 1.55 16.98 5.05
C GLY A 155 1.34 17.43 6.50
N LYS A 156 1.56 18.72 6.78
CA LYS A 156 1.28 19.32 8.09
C LYS A 156 -0.22 19.27 8.40
N ARG A 157 -1.07 19.71 7.47
CA ARG A 157 -2.54 19.74 7.67
C ARG A 157 -3.10 18.35 7.92
N LEU A 158 -2.68 17.35 7.16
CA LEU A 158 -3.12 15.97 7.31
C LEU A 158 -2.62 15.34 8.62
N LEU A 159 -1.33 15.51 8.94
CA LEU A 159 -0.77 14.95 10.17
C LEU A 159 -1.35 15.65 11.42
N SER A 160 -1.56 16.96 11.40
CA SER A 160 -2.27 17.68 12.47
C SER A 160 -3.69 17.15 12.67
N LYS A 161 -4.48 17.03 11.59
CA LYS A 161 -5.83 16.46 11.67
C LYS A 161 -5.82 15.02 12.23
N LEU A 162 -4.84 14.21 11.86
CA LEU A 162 -4.68 12.85 12.38
C LEU A 162 -4.40 12.87 13.90
N ILE A 163 -3.48 13.72 14.35
CA ILE A 163 -3.17 13.89 15.78
C ILE A 163 -4.42 14.32 16.55
N ASP A 164 -5.11 15.36 16.08
CA ASP A 164 -6.31 15.89 16.74
C ASP A 164 -7.42 14.83 16.81
N TYR A 165 -7.70 14.16 15.69
CA TYR A 165 -8.68 13.08 15.64
C TYR A 165 -8.33 11.96 16.62
N THR A 166 -7.09 11.49 16.63
CA THR A 166 -6.67 10.39 17.49
C THR A 166 -6.70 10.72 18.98
N ARG A 167 -6.40 11.97 19.35
CA ARG A 167 -6.58 12.47 20.73
C ARG A 167 -8.05 12.46 21.15
N CYS A 168 -8.95 12.98 20.31
CA CYS A 168 -10.38 13.00 20.60
C CYS A 168 -10.99 11.60 20.77
N HIS A 169 -10.37 10.57 20.19
CA HIS A 169 -10.83 9.18 20.27
C HIS A 169 -10.07 8.35 21.33
N GLY A 170 -9.27 8.99 22.19
CA GLY A 170 -8.61 8.34 23.32
C GLY A 170 -7.48 7.37 22.94
N LEU A 171 -6.91 7.51 21.74
CA LEU A 171 -5.72 6.73 21.38
C LEU A 171 -4.54 7.19 22.22
N LYS A 172 -3.66 6.24 22.58
CA LYS A 172 -2.54 6.49 23.50
C LYS A 172 -1.27 6.94 22.81
N GLN A 173 -1.09 6.57 21.54
CA GLN A 173 0.17 6.76 20.83
C GLN A 173 -0.03 6.71 19.32
N LEU A 174 0.72 7.55 18.60
CA LEU A 174 0.94 7.42 17.17
C LEU A 174 2.37 6.96 16.92
N ASN A 175 2.51 5.94 16.10
CA ASN A 175 3.79 5.45 15.59
C ASN A 175 3.87 5.72 14.10
N GLY A 176 5.02 6.19 13.65
CA GLY A 176 5.33 6.42 12.24
C GLY A 176 6.70 5.87 11.89
N ILE A 177 6.88 5.55 10.62
CA ILE A 177 8.18 5.23 10.05
C ILE A 177 8.41 6.13 8.84
N THR A 178 9.63 6.61 8.68
CA THR A 178 10.03 7.37 7.48
C THR A 178 11.44 6.97 7.07
N MET A 179 11.83 7.30 5.84
CA MET A 179 13.18 7.04 5.36
C MET A 179 14.17 8.03 6.00
N PRO A 180 15.43 7.64 6.27
CA PRO A 180 16.43 8.52 6.89
C PRO A 180 16.71 9.80 6.09
N HIS A 181 16.64 9.71 4.76
CA HIS A 181 16.84 10.84 3.86
C HIS A 181 15.60 11.73 3.70
N ASN A 182 14.44 11.37 4.28
CA ASN A 182 13.23 12.19 4.22
C ASN A 182 13.27 13.30 5.30
N GLN A 183 14.23 14.21 5.14
CA GLN A 183 14.49 15.30 6.09
C GLN A 183 13.25 16.18 6.31
N GLY A 184 12.43 16.39 5.27
CA GLY A 184 11.19 17.14 5.36
C GLY A 184 10.18 16.50 6.32
N MET A 185 9.97 15.19 6.24
CA MET A 185 9.08 14.49 7.18
C MET A 185 9.67 14.43 8.59
N VAL A 186 10.98 14.23 8.74
CA VAL A 186 11.63 14.25 10.06
C VAL A 186 11.47 15.61 10.74
N ALA A 187 11.71 16.70 10.00
CA ALA A 187 11.53 18.06 10.49
C ALA A 187 10.06 18.36 10.82
N LEU A 188 9.12 17.92 9.97
CA LEU A 188 7.68 18.06 10.22
C LEU A 188 7.25 17.30 11.48
N ALA A 189 7.69 16.05 11.63
CA ALA A 189 7.35 15.21 12.78
C ALA A 189 7.84 15.84 14.09
N LYS A 190 9.10 16.33 14.12
CA LYS A 190 9.64 17.09 15.27
C LYS A 190 8.79 18.31 15.59
N LYS A 191 8.40 19.11 14.59
CA LYS A 191 7.53 20.29 14.76
C LYS A 191 6.15 19.96 15.32
N LEU A 192 5.67 18.73 15.14
CA LEU A 192 4.38 18.25 15.64
C LEU A 192 4.50 17.41 16.93
N GLY A 193 5.69 17.39 17.56
CA GLY A 193 5.90 16.76 18.87
C GLY A 193 6.27 15.28 18.83
N PHE A 194 6.55 14.70 17.66
CA PHE A 194 7.07 13.32 17.60
C PHE A 194 8.51 13.26 18.10
N THR A 195 8.79 12.29 18.95
CA THR A 195 10.14 11.81 19.22
C THR A 195 10.66 11.04 18.01
N VAL A 196 11.87 11.37 17.56
CA VAL A 196 12.50 10.77 16.38
C VAL A 196 13.65 9.89 16.84
N ASN A 197 13.55 8.59 16.60
CA ASN A 197 14.63 7.65 16.86
C ASN A 197 15.20 7.13 15.53
N VAL A 198 16.47 7.40 15.28
CA VAL A 198 17.16 7.03 14.05
C VAL A 198 17.82 5.68 14.28
N GLN A 199 17.24 4.62 13.72
CA GLN A 199 17.84 3.28 13.74
C GLN A 199 18.59 3.08 12.42
N LEU A 200 19.90 3.37 12.44
CA LEU A 200 20.76 3.32 11.26
C LEU A 200 20.84 1.89 10.65
N ASP A 201 20.83 0.85 11.49
CA ASP A 201 20.90 -0.57 11.05
C ASP A 201 19.66 -1.03 10.29
N GLU A 202 18.52 -0.36 10.48
CA GLU A 202 17.26 -0.71 9.81
C GLU A 202 16.97 0.16 8.58
N GLY A 203 17.80 1.18 8.33
CA GLY A 203 17.59 2.10 7.22
C GLY A 203 16.22 2.80 7.26
N ILE A 204 15.63 2.95 8.45
CA ILE A 204 14.37 3.66 8.71
C ILE A 204 14.53 4.57 9.92
N VAL A 205 13.68 5.58 10.00
CA VAL A 205 13.54 6.47 11.15
C VAL A 205 12.17 6.23 11.76
N THR A 206 12.18 5.85 13.03
CA THR A 206 10.97 5.61 13.81
C THR A 206 10.54 6.91 14.48
N LEU A 207 9.26 7.23 14.38
CA LEU A 207 8.61 8.42 14.90
C LEU A 207 7.58 7.97 15.94
N VAL A 208 7.64 8.52 17.15
CA VAL A 208 6.69 8.18 18.22
C VAL A 208 6.11 9.46 18.81
N LEU A 209 4.79 9.57 18.82
CA LEU A 209 4.07 10.64 19.52
C LEU A 209 3.16 10.00 20.57
N PRO A 210 3.52 10.07 21.86
CA PRO A 210 2.58 9.80 22.94
C PRO A 210 1.44 10.81 22.87
N LEU A 211 0.21 10.32 22.92
CA LEU A 211 -1.01 11.13 22.84
C LEU A 211 -1.66 11.36 24.21
N ASN A 212 -0.95 11.02 25.30
CA ASN A 212 -1.44 11.16 26.67
C ASN A 212 -2.19 12.47 26.86
N THR A 213 -3.42 12.35 27.37
CA THR A 213 -4.24 13.46 27.86
C THR A 213 -3.48 14.17 28.97
N GLN A 214 -2.72 15.20 28.62
CA GLN A 214 -2.25 16.19 29.59
C GLN A 214 -2.80 17.56 29.17
N ASN A 215 -3.72 18.01 30.01
CA ASN A 215 -4.23 19.37 30.21
C ASN A 215 -5.09 19.98 29.10
N VAL A 216 -6.37 19.60 29.09
CA VAL A 216 -7.41 20.63 29.09
C VAL A 216 -7.47 21.13 30.54
N ALA A 217 -6.82 22.26 30.80
CA ALA A 217 -7.12 23.10 31.96
C ALA A 217 -8.20 24.08 31.53
#